data_AF-A0A434AE33-F1
#
_entry.id   AF-A0A434AE33-F1
#
_cell.length_a   1.000
_cell.length_b   1.000
_cell.length_c   1.000
_cell.angle_alpha   90.00
_cell.angle_beta   90.00
_cell.angle_gamma   90.00
#
_symmetry.space_group_name_H-M   'P 1'
#
loop_
_entity.id
_entity.type
_entity.pdbx_description
1 polymer ?
#
loop_
_entity_poly.entity_id
_entity_poly.type
_entity_poly.pdbx_seq_one_letter_code
_entity_poly.pdbx_strand_id
1 'polypeptide(L)'
;FTRGNARADDLVRNNGYAANAIQLHQDHIVGSFFRLSHRPSWRYLGIGEEEARAFSREVEAAWKEFAEDDCCCIDVERKRTFTMMIREGVAMHAFNGELFVQATWDTSSSRLFRTQFRMVSPKRISNPNNTGDSRNCRAGVQINDSGAALGYYVSEDGYPGWMPQKWTWIP
;
A
#
# COMPACT_ATOMS: atom_id res chain seq x y z
N PHE A 1 -4.02 -5.78 -21.40
CA PHE A 1 -4.13 -5.00 -20.15
C PHE A 1 -3.77 -3.52 -20.33
N THR A 2 -2.74 -3.17 -21.11
CA THR A 2 -2.18 -1.80 -21.23
C THR A 2 -3.12 -0.73 -21.84
N ARG A 3 -3.95 -1.07 -22.83
CA ARG A 3 -4.85 -0.08 -23.49
C ARG A 3 -6.08 0.30 -22.67
N GLY A 4 -6.57 -0.58 -21.78
CA GLY A 4 -7.71 -0.31 -20.91
C GLY A 4 -7.34 0.67 -19.79
N ASN A 5 -6.21 0.40 -19.11
CA ASN A 5 -5.67 1.29 -18.08
C ASN A 5 -5.32 2.68 -18.64
N ALA A 6 -4.72 2.76 -19.83
CA ALA A 6 -4.36 4.05 -20.42
C ALA A 6 -5.57 4.95 -20.72
N ARG A 7 -6.73 4.36 -21.10
CA ARG A 7 -7.96 5.11 -21.35
C ARG A 7 -8.68 5.51 -20.06
N ALA A 8 -8.65 4.65 -19.03
CA ALA A 8 -9.17 4.96 -17.71
C ALA A 8 -8.36 6.09 -17.03
N ASP A 9 -7.03 6.01 -17.12
CA ASP A 9 -6.10 7.06 -16.66
C ASP A 9 -6.40 8.41 -17.32
N ASP A 10 -6.54 8.42 -18.65
CA ASP A 10 -6.80 9.64 -19.43
C ASP A 10 -8.16 10.24 -19.07
N LEU A 11 -9.20 9.40 -18.96
CA LEU A 11 -10.54 9.85 -18.62
C LEU A 11 -10.58 10.55 -17.27
N VAL A 12 -9.96 9.99 -16.23
CA VAL A 12 -10.04 10.60 -14.91
C VAL A 12 -9.21 11.88 -14.81
N ARG A 13 -8.03 11.92 -15.45
CA ARG A 13 -7.21 13.14 -15.46
C ARG A 13 -7.90 14.30 -16.15
N ASN A 14 -8.70 14.02 -17.18
CA ASN A 14 -9.29 15.05 -18.04
C ASN A 14 -10.79 15.29 -17.81
N ASN A 15 -11.48 14.47 -17.01
CA ASN A 15 -12.92 14.59 -16.76
C ASN A 15 -13.23 14.83 -15.28
N GLY A 16 -13.74 16.03 -14.96
CA GLY A 16 -14.10 16.42 -13.60
C GLY A 16 -15.14 15.52 -12.93
N TYR A 17 -16.04 14.90 -13.68
CA TYR A 17 -17.01 13.94 -13.11
C TYR A 17 -16.33 12.67 -12.63
N ALA A 18 -15.37 12.16 -13.40
CA ALA A 18 -14.63 10.96 -13.05
C ALA A 18 -13.72 11.22 -11.85
N ALA A 19 -13.03 12.36 -11.81
CA ALA A 19 -12.23 12.78 -10.65
C ALA A 19 -13.07 12.92 -9.38
N ASN A 20 -14.24 13.56 -9.47
CA ASN A 20 -15.16 13.70 -8.33
C ASN A 20 -15.71 12.34 -7.84
N ALA A 21 -16.00 11.41 -8.74
CA ALA A 21 -16.47 10.08 -8.37
C ALA A 21 -15.45 9.32 -7.49
N ILE A 22 -14.16 9.45 -7.78
CA ILE A 22 -13.10 8.83 -6.97
C ILE A 22 -12.96 9.52 -5.62
N GLN A 23 -13.02 10.85 -5.58
CA GLN A 23 -12.98 11.58 -4.33
C GLN A 23 -14.12 11.15 -3.40
N LEU A 24 -15.35 11.08 -3.93
CA LEU A 24 -16.51 10.55 -3.20
C LEU A 24 -16.32 9.10 -2.74
N HIS A 25 -15.70 8.26 -3.57
CA HIS A 25 -15.42 6.86 -3.23
C HIS A 25 -14.44 6.75 -2.05
N GLN A 26 -13.37 7.57 -2.06
CA GLN A 26 -12.43 7.64 -0.95
C GLN A 26 -13.10 8.16 0.33
N ASP A 27 -13.93 9.20 0.21
CA ASP A 27 -14.63 9.80 1.35
C ASP A 27 -15.63 8.83 1.99
N HIS A 28 -16.37 8.08 1.19
CA HIS A 28 -17.33 7.08 1.68
C HIS A 28 -16.67 5.87 2.33
N ILE A 29 -15.51 5.43 1.83
CA ILE A 29 -14.83 4.24 2.36
C ILE A 29 -13.97 4.58 3.58
N VAL A 30 -13.17 5.64 3.48
CA VAL A 30 -12.14 5.94 4.47
C VAL A 30 -12.62 6.96 5.50
N GLY A 31 -13.43 7.93 5.07
CA GLY A 31 -13.83 9.05 5.92
C GLY A 31 -12.65 9.93 6.32
N SER A 32 -12.75 10.58 7.48
CA SER A 32 -11.73 11.51 7.97
C SER A 32 -10.50 10.84 8.57
N PHE A 33 -10.69 9.70 9.24
CA PHE A 33 -9.61 8.92 9.86
C PHE A 33 -9.89 7.42 9.74
N PHE A 34 -8.89 6.67 9.30
CA PHE A 34 -8.96 5.21 9.26
C PHE A 34 -8.51 4.62 10.60
N ARG A 35 -9.46 4.48 11.53
CA ARG A 35 -9.20 4.11 12.93
C ARG A 35 -9.21 2.59 13.14
N LEU A 36 -8.35 2.12 14.03
CA LEU A 36 -8.40 0.77 14.56
C LEU A 36 -9.61 0.63 15.50
N SER A 37 -10.36 -0.47 15.36
CA SER A 37 -11.33 -0.92 16.36
C SER A 37 -10.87 -2.27 16.91
N HIS A 38 -10.22 -2.23 18.09
CA HIS A 38 -9.56 -3.39 18.66
C HIS A 38 -10.49 -4.15 19.61
N ARG A 39 -10.85 -5.38 19.24
CA ARG A 39 -11.74 -6.27 20.02
C ARG A 39 -11.03 -7.57 20.40
N PRO A 40 -10.11 -7.54 21.38
CA PRO A 40 -9.38 -8.72 21.80
C PRO A 40 -10.32 -9.74 22.45
N SER A 41 -10.05 -11.03 22.21
CA SER A 41 -10.76 -12.12 22.89
C SER A 41 -10.27 -12.24 24.33
N TRP A 42 -10.90 -11.50 25.24
CA TRP A 42 -10.50 -11.43 26.65
C TRP A 42 -10.51 -12.80 27.34
N ARG A 43 -11.47 -13.66 26.99
CA ARG A 43 -11.55 -15.04 27.53
C ARG A 43 -10.35 -15.88 27.12
N TYR A 44 -9.90 -15.73 25.87
CA TYR A 44 -8.72 -16.44 25.39
C TYR A 44 -7.44 -15.89 26.03
N LEU A 45 -7.38 -14.58 26.24
CA LEU A 45 -6.25 -13.92 26.91
C LEU A 45 -6.23 -14.16 28.43
N GLY A 46 -7.30 -14.70 29.01
CA GLY A 46 -7.41 -14.96 30.45
C GLY A 46 -7.51 -13.70 31.32
N ILE A 47 -7.85 -12.56 30.72
CA ILE A 47 -7.97 -11.26 31.40
C ILE A 47 -9.44 -10.92 31.69
N GLY A 48 -9.68 -10.00 32.63
CA GLY A 48 -11.04 -9.51 32.89
C GLY A 48 -11.61 -8.73 31.70
N GLU A 49 -12.93 -8.66 31.57
CA GLU A 49 -13.56 -7.87 30.51
C GLU A 49 -13.24 -6.37 30.64
N GLU A 50 -13.23 -5.84 31.86
CA GLU A 50 -12.89 -4.43 32.12
C GLU A 50 -11.43 -4.14 31.78
N GLU A 51 -10.52 -5.06 32.13
CA GLU A 51 -9.10 -5.00 31.79
C GLU A 51 -8.90 -5.03 30.28
N ALA A 52 -9.60 -5.90 29.55
CA ALA A 52 -9.57 -5.95 28.10
C ALA A 52 -10.05 -4.64 27.46
N ARG A 53 -11.07 -4.00 28.02
CA ARG A 53 -11.54 -2.68 27.55
C ARG A 53 -10.49 -1.59 27.82
N ALA A 54 -9.81 -1.63 28.96
CA ALA A 54 -8.71 -0.71 29.25
C ALA A 54 -7.55 -0.91 28.27
N PHE A 55 -7.13 -2.15 28.08
CA PHE A 55 -6.09 -2.52 27.12
C PHE A 55 -6.44 -2.11 25.69
N SER A 56 -7.68 -2.31 25.23
CA SER A 56 -8.11 -1.84 23.91
C SER A 56 -7.95 -0.33 23.74
N ARG A 57 -8.27 0.47 24.76
CA ARG A 57 -8.11 1.93 24.69
C ARG A 57 -6.64 2.34 24.53
N GLU A 58 -5.73 1.67 25.25
CA GLU A 58 -4.30 1.91 25.14
C GLU A 58 -3.77 1.54 23.75
N VAL A 59 -4.18 0.38 23.22
CA VAL A 59 -3.80 -0.07 21.87
C VAL A 59 -4.33 0.88 20.80
N GLU A 60 -5.59 1.31 20.89
CA GLU A 60 -6.19 2.24 19.92
C GLU A 60 -5.54 3.63 19.99
N ALA A 61 -5.15 4.10 21.18
CA ALA A 61 -4.42 5.35 21.35
C ALA A 61 -3.02 5.27 20.73
N ALA A 62 -2.26 4.23 21.06
CA ALA A 62 -0.92 4.01 20.50
C ALA A 62 -0.95 3.82 18.98
N TRP A 63 -1.96 3.11 18.46
CA TRP A 63 -2.18 2.99 17.03
C TRP A 63 -2.41 4.36 16.38
N LYS A 64 -3.27 5.20 16.97
CA LYS A 64 -3.55 6.54 16.43
C LYS A 64 -2.28 7.40 16.38
N GLU A 65 -1.46 7.39 17.43
CA GLU A 65 -0.19 8.13 17.46
C GLU A 65 0.76 7.66 16.36
N PHE A 66 0.83 6.35 16.12
CA PHE A 66 1.69 5.80 15.07
C PHE A 66 1.15 6.02 13.65
N ALA A 67 -0.15 5.79 13.46
CA ALA A 67 -0.82 5.84 12.17
C ALA A 67 -0.95 7.27 11.64
N GLU A 68 -1.16 8.25 12.53
CA GLU A 68 -1.39 9.65 12.19
C GLU A 68 -0.27 10.58 12.70
N ASP A 69 0.93 10.03 12.87
CA ASP A 69 2.14 10.79 13.20
C ASP A 69 2.44 11.86 12.13
N ASP A 70 2.70 13.10 12.58
CA ASP A 70 3.04 14.24 11.70
C ASP A 70 4.34 14.00 10.92
N CYS A 71 5.27 13.22 11.48
CA CYS A 71 6.51 12.82 10.80
C CYS A 71 6.28 11.70 9.77
N CYS A 72 5.05 11.22 9.60
CA CYS A 72 4.64 10.18 8.67
C CYS A 72 5.52 8.93 8.80
N CYS A 73 5.88 8.54 10.03
CA CYS A 73 6.86 7.48 10.23
C CYS A 73 6.42 6.10 9.73
N ILE A 74 5.13 5.88 9.57
CA ILE A 74 4.58 4.65 8.98
C ILE A 74 4.87 4.53 7.47
N ASP A 75 5.11 5.64 6.77
CA ASP A 75 5.50 5.68 5.36
C ASP A 75 7.03 5.76 5.25
N VAL A 76 7.64 4.85 4.50
CA VAL A 76 9.09 4.89 4.23
C VAL A 76 9.51 6.21 3.60
N GLU A 77 8.65 6.79 2.75
CA GLU A 77 8.92 8.04 2.06
C GLU A 77 8.64 9.28 2.91
N ARG A 78 8.04 9.12 4.10
CA ARG A 78 7.65 10.22 5.02
C ARG A 78 6.66 11.22 4.43
N LYS A 79 5.77 10.77 3.54
CA LYS A 79 4.84 11.66 2.83
C LYS A 79 3.41 11.57 3.34
N ARG A 80 3.03 10.44 3.93
CA ARG A 80 1.63 10.11 4.21
C ARG A 80 1.45 9.49 5.58
N THR A 81 0.36 9.85 6.24
CA THR A 81 -0.19 9.09 7.36
C THR A 81 -0.85 7.81 6.85
N PHE A 82 -1.17 6.88 7.74
CA PHE A 82 -1.87 5.64 7.39
C PHE A 82 -3.21 5.92 6.72
N THR A 83 -4.01 6.86 7.24
CA THR A 83 -5.28 7.26 6.60
C THR A 83 -5.06 7.71 5.16
N MET A 84 -4.02 8.51 4.91
CA MET A 84 -3.68 8.95 3.55
C MET A 84 -3.23 7.78 2.66
N MET A 85 -2.48 6.81 3.19
CA MET A 85 -2.10 5.60 2.47
C MET A 85 -3.31 4.75 2.09
N ILE A 86 -4.30 4.61 2.98
CA ILE A 86 -5.54 3.88 2.69
C ILE A 86 -6.36 4.62 1.63
N ARG A 87 -6.44 5.96 1.70
CA ARG A 87 -7.08 6.77 0.64
C ARG A 87 -6.41 6.56 -0.70
N GLU A 88 -5.09 6.54 -0.76
CA GLU A 88 -4.35 6.22 -1.97
C GLU A 88 -4.65 4.81 -2.47
N GLY A 89 -4.66 3.81 -1.57
CA GLY A 89 -5.01 2.44 -1.92
C GLY A 89 -6.41 2.30 -2.52
N VAL A 90 -7.42 2.95 -1.94
CA VAL A 90 -8.80 2.97 -2.45
C VAL A 90 -8.87 3.61 -3.83
N ALA A 91 -8.22 4.76 -4.02
CA ALA A 91 -8.12 5.38 -5.33
C ALA A 91 -7.46 4.42 -6.33
N MET A 92 -6.24 3.98 -6.04
CA MET A 92 -5.45 3.10 -6.91
C MET A 92 -6.21 1.83 -7.32
N HIS A 93 -6.93 1.21 -6.38
CA HIS A 93 -7.77 0.06 -6.69
C HIS A 93 -8.94 0.42 -7.61
N ALA A 94 -9.63 1.53 -7.35
CA ALA A 94 -10.72 2.00 -8.22
C ALA A 94 -10.24 2.32 -9.65
N PHE A 95 -8.99 2.76 -9.79
CA PHE A 95 -8.36 3.10 -11.07
C PHE A 95 -7.76 1.91 -11.82
N ASN A 96 -6.86 1.18 -11.16
CA ASN A 96 -6.01 0.17 -11.78
C ASN A 96 -6.49 -1.25 -11.52
N GLY A 97 -7.44 -1.44 -10.59
CA GLY A 97 -7.90 -2.75 -10.13
C GLY A 97 -6.94 -3.45 -9.16
N GLU A 98 -5.77 -2.87 -8.89
CA GLU A 98 -4.74 -3.43 -8.03
C GLU A 98 -3.92 -2.35 -7.33
N LEU A 99 -3.34 -2.71 -6.18
CA LEU A 99 -2.39 -1.87 -5.46
C LEU A 99 -1.24 -2.74 -4.92
N PHE A 100 -0.05 -2.18 -4.81
CA PHE A 100 1.11 -2.86 -4.25
C PHE A 100 1.63 -2.08 -3.04
N VAL A 101 1.90 -2.80 -1.96
CA VAL A 101 2.49 -2.26 -0.73
C VAL A 101 3.60 -3.20 -0.29
N GLN A 102 4.79 -2.67 -0.10
CA GLN A 102 5.90 -3.39 0.50
C GLN A 102 5.96 -3.10 1.99
N ALA A 103 5.85 -4.13 2.83
CA ALA A 103 6.18 -4.03 4.25
C ALA A 103 7.69 -3.88 4.41
N THR A 104 8.10 -2.97 5.27
CA THR A 104 9.51 -2.61 5.50
C THR A 104 9.71 -2.37 7.00
N TRP A 105 10.98 -2.32 7.42
CA TRP A 105 11.33 -2.18 8.82
C TRP A 105 12.39 -1.09 8.96
N ASP A 106 12.12 -0.10 9.81
CA ASP A 106 13.09 0.94 10.14
C ASP A 106 14.21 0.33 10.98
N THR A 107 15.44 0.32 10.48
CA THR A 107 16.61 -0.20 11.20
C THR A 107 17.12 0.75 12.29
N SER A 108 16.68 2.01 12.33
CA SER A 108 17.01 2.96 13.39
C SER A 108 16.51 2.48 14.76
N SER A 109 17.31 2.70 15.81
CA SER A 109 16.97 2.29 17.19
C SER A 109 16.13 3.32 17.96
N SER A 110 15.80 4.47 17.36
CA SER A 110 15.22 5.61 18.09
C SER A 110 13.69 5.61 18.20
N ARG A 111 13.00 4.64 17.59
CA ARG A 111 11.52 4.63 17.54
C ARG A 111 10.92 3.39 18.17
N LEU A 112 9.79 3.61 18.84
CA LEU A 112 8.97 2.56 19.44
C LEU A 112 8.39 1.64 18.36
N PHE A 113 7.67 2.23 17.39
CA PHE A 113 7.13 1.51 16.24
C PHE A 113 8.07 1.65 15.04
N ARG A 114 8.43 0.50 14.46
CA ARG A 114 9.45 0.40 13.40
C ARG A 114 8.92 -0.24 12.12
N THR A 115 7.73 -0.82 12.15
CA THR A 115 7.02 -1.25 10.94
C THR A 115 6.82 -0.03 10.05
N GLN A 116 7.09 -0.16 8.76
CA GLN A 116 6.82 0.88 7.78
C GLN A 116 6.29 0.24 6.50
N PHE A 117 5.65 1.05 5.67
CA PHE A 117 5.12 0.62 4.39
C PHE A 117 5.62 1.52 3.28
N ARG A 118 5.92 0.91 2.13
CA ARG A 118 6.20 1.62 0.89
C ARG A 118 5.11 1.29 -0.11
N MET A 119 4.33 2.29 -0.51
CA MET A 119 3.40 2.14 -1.63
C MET A 119 4.21 2.00 -2.93
N VAL A 120 3.90 1.00 -3.73
CA VAL A 120 4.55 0.76 -5.03
C VAL A 120 3.49 0.93 -6.11
N SER A 121 3.79 1.77 -7.10
CA SER A 121 2.88 1.93 -8.23
C SER A 121 2.81 0.62 -9.02
N PRO A 122 1.61 0.13 -9.40
CA PRO A 122 1.45 -1.00 -10.30
C PRO A 122 2.22 -0.84 -11.62
N LYS A 123 2.40 0.40 -12.09
CA LYS A 123 3.16 0.71 -13.31
C LYS A 123 4.65 0.40 -13.21
N ARG A 124 5.17 0.23 -12.00
CA ARG A 124 6.55 -0.17 -11.74
C ARG A 124 6.71 -1.69 -11.68
N ILE A 125 5.62 -2.45 -11.70
CA ILE A 125 5.67 -3.91 -11.76
C ILE A 125 5.76 -4.29 -13.23
N SER A 126 6.91 -4.81 -13.64
CA SER A 126 7.13 -5.19 -15.04
C SER A 126 8.22 -6.25 -15.16
N ASN A 127 8.19 -7.00 -16.27
CA ASN A 127 9.25 -7.95 -16.56
C ASN A 127 10.59 -7.22 -16.69
N PRO A 128 11.69 -7.74 -16.10
CA PRO A 128 13.01 -7.15 -16.22
C PRO A 128 13.40 -6.85 -17.66
N ASN A 129 14.05 -5.71 -17.90
CA ASN A 129 14.42 -5.22 -19.24
C ASN A 129 13.22 -5.04 -20.20
N ASN A 130 12.00 -4.93 -19.66
CA ASN A 130 10.75 -4.87 -20.42
C ASN A 130 10.59 -6.04 -21.40
N THR A 131 11.11 -7.23 -21.06
CA THR A 131 10.95 -8.42 -21.90
C THR A 131 9.49 -8.85 -21.96
N GLY A 132 9.11 -9.55 -23.05
CA GLY A 132 7.82 -10.20 -23.13
C GLY A 132 7.62 -11.26 -22.03
N ASP A 133 6.37 -11.66 -21.82
CA ASP A 133 6.01 -12.69 -20.85
C ASP A 133 6.67 -14.03 -21.18
N SER A 134 7.00 -14.78 -20.13
CA SER A 134 7.54 -16.13 -20.21
C SER A 134 6.66 -17.10 -19.42
N ARG A 135 7.02 -18.39 -19.43
CA ARG A 135 6.29 -19.42 -18.67
C ARG A 135 6.21 -19.08 -17.18
N ASN A 136 7.30 -18.54 -16.61
CA ASN A 136 7.47 -18.36 -15.16
C ASN A 136 7.57 -16.88 -14.73
N CYS A 137 7.34 -15.94 -15.65
CA CYS A 137 7.30 -14.51 -15.34
C CYS A 137 6.31 -13.82 -16.29
N ARG A 138 5.27 -13.19 -15.73
CA ARG A 138 4.21 -12.51 -16.49
C ARG A 138 3.91 -11.16 -15.87
N ALA A 139 3.96 -10.09 -16.67
CA ALA A 139 3.71 -8.72 -16.23
C ALA A 139 4.44 -8.31 -14.94
N GLY A 140 5.68 -8.79 -14.74
CA GLY A 140 6.51 -8.51 -13.56
C GLY A 140 6.28 -9.46 -12.38
N VAL A 141 5.34 -10.39 -12.47
CA VAL A 141 5.07 -11.40 -11.43
C VAL A 141 5.83 -12.67 -11.77
N GLN A 142 6.74 -13.08 -10.89
CA GLN A 142 7.35 -14.40 -10.96
C GLN A 142 6.35 -15.44 -10.43
N ILE A 143 6.16 -16.52 -11.17
CA ILE A 143 5.19 -17.56 -10.83
C ILE A 143 5.81 -18.95 -10.86
N ASN A 144 5.29 -19.86 -10.04
CA ASN A 144 5.63 -21.28 -10.11
C ASN A 144 4.84 -22.00 -11.22
N ASP A 145 5.11 -23.29 -11.43
CA ASP A 145 4.43 -24.11 -12.45
C ASP A 145 2.92 -24.23 -12.24
N SER A 146 2.42 -24.00 -11.01
CA SER A 146 1.00 -23.99 -10.67
C SER A 146 0.35 -22.60 -10.81
N GLY A 147 1.13 -21.56 -11.14
CA GLY A 147 0.67 -20.18 -11.28
C GLY A 147 0.63 -19.36 -10.00
N ALA A 148 1.12 -19.87 -8.86
CA ALA A 148 1.22 -19.09 -7.63
C ALA A 148 2.35 -18.06 -7.73
N ALA A 149 2.09 -16.83 -7.27
CA ALA A 149 3.09 -15.77 -7.22
C ALA A 149 4.21 -16.12 -6.23
N LEU A 150 5.45 -15.98 -6.68
CA LEU A 150 6.67 -16.18 -5.90
C LEU A 150 7.33 -14.87 -5.50
N GLY A 151 7.00 -13.79 -6.20
CA GLY A 151 7.57 -12.47 -6.01
C GLY A 151 7.31 -11.57 -7.22
N TYR A 152 7.72 -10.32 -7.09
CA TYR A 152 7.45 -9.24 -8.03
C TYR A 152 8.74 -8.52 -8.41
N TYR A 153 8.90 -8.22 -9.68
CA TYR A 153 9.97 -7.36 -10.18
C TYR A 153 9.50 -5.92 -10.21
N VAL A 154 10.13 -5.09 -9.39
CA VAL A 154 9.84 -3.66 -9.29
C VAL A 154 10.93 -2.86 -9.99
N SER A 155 10.57 -2.10 -11.01
CA SER A 155 11.47 -1.17 -11.67
C SER A 155 11.79 0.01 -10.76
N GLU A 156 13.05 0.39 -10.66
CA GLU A 156 13.49 1.64 -10.05
C GLU A 156 13.18 2.79 -11.02
N ASP A 157 12.70 3.90 -10.49
CA ASP A 157 12.57 5.13 -11.26
C ASP A 157 13.99 5.66 -11.50
N GLY A 158 14.54 5.36 -12.66
CA GLY A 158 15.85 5.84 -13.06
C GLY A 158 15.82 7.37 -13.11
N TYR A 159 16.54 8.02 -12.20
CA TYR A 159 16.85 9.43 -12.32
C TYR A 159 18.35 9.61 -12.60
N PRO A 160 18.70 10.33 -13.66
CA PRO A 160 17.82 10.88 -14.70
C PRO A 160 17.31 9.81 -15.68
N GLY A 161 16.16 10.05 -16.34
CA GLY A 161 15.38 9.06 -17.12
C GLY A 161 16.05 8.46 -18.36
N TRP A 162 17.30 8.82 -18.65
CA TRP A 162 18.15 8.22 -19.69
C TRP A 162 19.11 7.16 -19.14
N MET A 163 19.14 6.94 -17.83
CA MET A 163 19.91 5.84 -17.24
C MET A 163 19.22 4.49 -17.47
N PRO A 164 19.99 3.40 -17.53
CA PRO A 164 19.43 2.05 -17.58
C PRO A 164 18.45 1.85 -16.43
N GLN A 165 17.23 1.40 -16.75
CA GLN A 165 16.28 0.97 -15.73
C GLN A 165 16.84 -0.25 -14.99
N LYS A 166 16.64 -0.28 -13.69
CA LYS A 166 17.03 -1.39 -12.82
C LYS A 166 15.77 -2.02 -12.24
N TRP A 167 15.74 -3.35 -12.15
CA TRP A 167 14.66 -4.08 -11.49
C TRP A 167 15.18 -4.72 -10.22
N THR A 168 14.39 -4.59 -9.17
CA THR A 168 14.62 -5.28 -7.90
C THR A 168 13.54 -6.32 -7.73
N TRP A 169 13.93 -7.56 -7.44
CA TRP A 169 12.99 -8.62 -7.09
C TRP A 169 12.60 -8.51 -5.62
N ILE A 170 11.31 -8.59 -5.34
CA ILE A 170 10.73 -8.57 -4.01
C ILE A 170 9.93 -9.88 -3.84
N PRO A 171 10.22 -10.69 -2.80
CA PRO A 171 9.47 -11.92 -2.53
C PRO A 171 8.00 -11.64 -2.19
#